data_AF-A0A150WH11-F1
#
_entry.id   AF-A0A150WH11-F1
#
_cell.length_a   1.000
_cell.length_b   1.000
_cell.length_c   1.000
_cell.angle_alpha   90.00
_cell.angle_beta   90.00
_cell.angle_gamma   90.00
#
_symmetry.space_group_name_H-M   'P 1'
#
loop_
_entity.id
_entity.type
_entity.pdbx_description
1 polymer ?
#
loop_
_entity_poly.entity_id
_entity_poly.type
_entity_poly.pdbx_seq_one_letter_code
_entity_poly.pdbx_strand_id
1 'polypeptide(L)'
;MNFKFILGAFLCLSGIATQKAHAYFIASEPATIRAGVPTDVFVAGFGADQGNQFLKTAILAAKVSRDRFPERQRVIISPVNEYFEAERSMLANAGFGFRKADKDELVKSRLILAMRYLNAPISSLQFFGHANTYNGFRLQDKRDRINHEDEEFAQIGSLLAPNAIVVFNSCNSGWLLAPTGAKLWRRPVFGSMTSSDFHEPMSDGQWYEHNPGSFPENLSRIGQTTSVIRQSLDCGTRKCLRLRPVNTAYYDDFGRFSKGLGFYKVFSPVESLIPQALIHYTLLSPTVTPLSKQSSRQEMINAVVDWMCPVDKSSKKRNACREAIETKAYESNRTMNFFSGTPVACGNTTCATIVKCNVLKAVVGAVPCKTVDLDDTKSTVFSDQMRQIMKGLDLFEAGQLKL
;
A
#
# COMPACT_ATOMS: atom_id res chain seq x y z
N MET A 1 15.74 73.51 -9.41
CA MET A 1 14.77 72.85 -8.50
C MET A 1 13.64 72.24 -9.33
N ASN A 2 13.62 70.92 -9.39
CA ASN A 2 12.50 69.97 -9.53
C ASN A 2 11.51 70.07 -10.71
N PHE A 3 11.85 69.30 -11.75
CA PHE A 3 11.04 68.24 -12.40
C PHE A 3 9.57 68.09 -12.00
N LYS A 4 8.69 67.99 -13.02
CA LYS A 4 7.64 66.96 -13.15
C LYS A 4 7.01 66.97 -14.56
N PHE A 5 7.59 66.19 -15.47
CA PHE A 5 6.90 65.67 -16.66
C PHE A 5 6.40 64.26 -16.31
N ILE A 6 5.10 64.04 -16.37
CA ILE A 6 4.47 62.73 -16.21
C ILE A 6 4.45 62.07 -17.59
N LEU A 7 5.34 61.10 -17.80
CA LEU A 7 5.29 60.20 -18.94
C LEU A 7 4.45 58.98 -18.54
N GLY A 8 3.27 58.84 -19.15
CA GLY A 8 2.41 57.67 -19.00
C GLY A 8 3.02 56.46 -19.69
N ALA A 9 3.57 55.53 -18.91
CA ALA A 9 3.96 54.22 -19.41
C ALA A 9 2.71 53.34 -19.55
N PHE A 10 2.33 53.04 -20.79
CA PHE A 10 1.44 51.93 -21.13
C PHE A 10 2.15 50.62 -20.75
N LEU A 11 1.89 50.11 -19.55
CA LEU A 11 2.21 48.74 -19.18
C LEU A 11 1.18 47.84 -19.87
N CYS A 12 1.57 47.30 -21.03
CA CYS A 12 0.95 46.08 -21.56
C CYS A 12 1.09 44.99 -20.52
N LEU A 13 0.03 44.78 -19.72
CA LEU A 13 -0.22 43.55 -18.99
C LEU A 13 -0.39 42.44 -20.03
N SER A 14 0.73 41.89 -20.51
CA SER A 14 0.74 40.56 -21.08
C SER A 14 0.26 39.63 -19.98
N GLY A 15 -1.02 39.27 -20.05
CA GLY A 15 -1.59 38.20 -19.26
C GLY A 15 -0.79 36.95 -19.58
N ILE A 16 0.18 36.64 -18.72
CA ILE A 16 0.74 35.31 -18.61
C ILE A 16 -0.46 34.46 -18.20
N ALA A 17 -1.11 33.84 -19.18
CA ALA A 17 -2.01 32.75 -18.94
C ALA A 17 -1.16 31.68 -18.24
N THR A 18 -1.13 31.71 -16.91
CA THR A 18 -0.57 30.64 -16.10
C THR A 18 -1.30 29.39 -16.55
N GLN A 19 -0.63 28.52 -17.32
CA GLN A 19 -1.16 27.22 -17.66
C GLN A 19 -1.57 26.58 -16.34
N LYS A 20 -2.88 26.45 -16.11
CA LYS A 20 -3.41 25.87 -14.88
C LYS A 20 -2.74 24.50 -14.71
N ALA A 21 -1.90 24.37 -13.69
CA ALA A 21 -1.16 23.15 -13.39
C ALA A 21 -2.14 21.99 -13.21
N HIS A 22 -1.75 20.80 -13.68
CA HIS A 22 -2.51 19.59 -13.43
C HIS A 22 -2.38 19.21 -11.95
N ALA A 23 -3.50 18.97 -11.29
CA ALA A 23 -3.56 18.59 -9.88
C ALA A 23 -3.45 17.08 -9.70
N TYR A 24 -4.02 16.28 -10.61
CA TYR A 24 -3.89 14.82 -10.61
C TYR A 24 -4.01 14.22 -12.01
N PHE A 25 -3.63 12.95 -12.15
CA PHE A 25 -3.72 12.21 -13.39
C PHE A 25 -4.24 10.78 -13.20
N ILE A 26 -4.67 10.21 -14.31
CA ILE A 26 -5.00 8.79 -14.48
C ILE A 26 -4.17 8.26 -15.64
N ALA A 27 -3.39 7.23 -15.38
CA ALA A 27 -2.59 6.51 -16.36
C ALA A 27 -3.00 5.04 -16.39
N SER A 28 -2.95 4.39 -17.55
CA SER A 28 -3.36 3.00 -17.68
C SER A 28 -2.49 2.16 -18.60
N GLU A 29 -2.52 0.86 -18.35
CA GLU A 29 -1.95 -0.18 -19.20
C GLU A 29 -3.03 -1.27 -19.43
N PRO A 30 -3.50 -1.48 -20.68
CA PRO A 30 -3.15 -0.74 -21.89
C PRO A 30 -3.61 0.74 -21.83
N ALA A 31 -3.09 1.57 -22.75
CA ALA A 31 -3.44 2.98 -22.86
C ALA A 31 -4.92 3.24 -23.16
N THR A 32 -5.69 2.22 -23.57
CA THR A 32 -7.14 2.28 -23.68
C THR A 32 -7.80 1.24 -22.80
N ILE A 33 -8.46 1.70 -21.74
CA ILE A 33 -9.25 0.86 -20.83
C ILE A 33 -10.46 0.32 -21.57
N ARG A 34 -10.64 -1.00 -21.46
CA ARG A 34 -11.78 -1.76 -21.95
C ARG A 34 -12.73 -2.03 -20.80
N ALA A 35 -14.01 -1.71 -21.01
CA ALA A 35 -15.05 -1.99 -20.03
C ALA A 35 -15.17 -3.50 -19.76
N GLY A 36 -15.57 -3.86 -18.54
CA GLY A 36 -15.77 -5.26 -18.13
C GLY A 36 -14.50 -6.09 -17.94
N VAL A 37 -13.33 -5.62 -18.38
CA VAL A 37 -12.06 -6.34 -18.20
C VAL A 37 -11.56 -6.13 -16.75
N PRO A 38 -11.24 -7.21 -16.01
CA PRO A 38 -10.65 -7.14 -14.68
C PRO A 38 -9.51 -6.12 -14.59
N THR A 39 -9.57 -5.24 -13.59
CA THR A 39 -8.64 -4.11 -13.46
C THR A 39 -8.04 -4.05 -12.07
N ASP A 40 -6.71 -3.94 -12.00
CA ASP A 40 -5.98 -3.62 -10.77
C ASP A 40 -5.77 -2.10 -10.71
N VAL A 41 -6.22 -1.49 -9.61
CA VAL A 41 -6.17 -0.03 -9.40
C VAL A 41 -5.15 0.28 -8.31
N PHE A 42 -4.21 1.16 -8.62
CA PHE A 42 -3.16 1.64 -7.73
C PHE A 42 -3.36 3.13 -7.49
N VAL A 43 -3.61 3.52 -6.25
CA VAL A 43 -3.80 4.90 -5.82
C VAL A 43 -2.54 5.35 -5.09
N ALA A 44 -1.76 6.23 -5.70
CA ALA A 44 -0.65 6.89 -5.02
C ALA A 44 -1.17 8.20 -4.42
N GLY A 45 -0.99 8.39 -3.11
CA GLY A 45 -1.32 9.62 -2.42
C GLY A 45 -0.20 10.66 -2.54
N PHE A 46 -0.52 11.91 -2.21
CA PHE A 46 0.43 13.01 -2.23
C PHE A 46 1.48 12.86 -1.13
N GLY A 47 2.75 12.99 -1.53
CA GLY A 47 3.91 12.80 -0.68
C GLY A 47 4.89 13.96 -0.81
N ALA A 48 4.47 15.19 -0.49
CA ALA A 48 5.36 16.36 -0.53
C ALA A 48 6.69 16.14 0.22
N ASP A 49 6.66 15.39 1.32
CA ASP A 49 7.83 15.02 2.13
C ASP A 49 8.60 13.81 1.58
N GLN A 50 7.95 12.96 0.79
CA GLN A 50 8.53 11.73 0.25
C GLN A 50 8.89 11.83 -1.24
N GLY A 51 8.61 12.97 -1.89
CA GLY A 51 8.68 13.11 -3.34
C GLY A 51 7.89 12.00 -4.03
N ASN A 52 8.37 11.59 -5.20
CA ASN A 52 7.71 10.56 -6.03
C ASN A 52 7.78 9.10 -5.50
N GLN A 53 8.18 8.84 -4.26
CA GLN A 53 8.37 7.47 -3.75
C GLN A 53 7.07 6.63 -3.71
N PHE A 54 5.92 7.24 -3.36
CA PHE A 54 4.64 6.54 -3.40
C PHE A 54 4.24 6.14 -4.83
N LEU A 55 4.40 7.05 -5.79
CA LEU A 55 4.15 6.78 -7.20
C LEU A 55 5.09 5.68 -7.74
N LYS A 56 6.38 5.73 -7.41
CA LYS A 56 7.35 4.68 -7.77
C LYS A 56 6.97 3.32 -7.20
N THR A 57 6.47 3.29 -5.97
CA THR A 57 5.98 2.06 -5.33
C THR A 57 4.74 1.52 -6.05
N ALA A 58 3.79 2.38 -6.39
CA ALA A 58 2.60 2.01 -7.16
C ALA A 58 2.97 1.47 -8.55
N ILE A 59 3.95 2.08 -9.23
CA ILE A 59 4.49 1.60 -10.51
C ILE A 59 5.11 0.21 -10.36
N LEU A 60 5.90 -0.05 -9.31
CA LEU A 60 6.46 -1.39 -9.09
C LEU A 60 5.36 -2.42 -8.85
N ALA A 61 4.38 -2.12 -7.99
CA ALA A 61 3.24 -3.01 -7.74
C ALA A 61 2.45 -3.29 -9.04
N ALA A 62 2.30 -2.28 -9.89
CA ALA A 62 1.65 -2.45 -11.18
C ALA A 62 2.48 -3.34 -12.12
N LYS A 63 3.82 -3.19 -12.17
CA LYS A 63 4.70 -4.10 -12.93
C LYS A 63 4.64 -5.53 -12.42
N VAL A 64 4.53 -5.73 -11.11
CA VAL A 64 4.31 -7.05 -10.50
C VAL A 64 2.98 -7.65 -10.96
N SER A 65 1.90 -6.86 -10.94
CA SER A 65 0.61 -7.27 -11.51
C SER A 65 0.73 -7.65 -12.99
N ARG A 66 1.58 -6.99 -13.79
CA ARG A 66 1.82 -7.33 -15.21
C ARG A 66 2.26 -8.76 -15.40
N ASP A 67 3.28 -9.10 -14.63
CA ASP A 67 4.03 -10.32 -14.78
C ASP A 67 3.16 -11.51 -14.37
N ARG A 68 2.26 -11.29 -13.40
CA ARG A 68 1.51 -12.34 -12.71
C ARG A 68 0.06 -12.45 -13.20
N PHE A 69 -0.52 -11.36 -13.68
CA PHE A 69 -1.90 -11.24 -14.17
C PHE A 69 -1.95 -10.45 -15.49
N PRO A 70 -1.29 -10.95 -16.57
CA PRO A 70 -1.21 -10.23 -17.84
C PRO A 70 -2.57 -10.01 -18.52
N GLU A 71 -3.59 -10.80 -18.15
CA GLU A 71 -4.95 -10.62 -18.65
C GLU A 71 -5.68 -9.40 -18.07
N ARG A 72 -5.15 -8.78 -16.99
CA ARG A 72 -5.74 -7.64 -16.32
C ARG A 72 -5.25 -6.31 -16.88
N GLN A 73 -6.11 -5.30 -16.75
CA GLN A 73 -5.72 -3.92 -16.96
C GLN A 73 -5.15 -3.35 -15.68
N ARG A 74 -4.28 -2.35 -15.78
CA ARG A 74 -3.74 -1.62 -14.64
C ARG A 74 -4.06 -0.15 -14.79
N VAL A 75 -4.45 0.47 -13.68
CA VAL A 75 -4.73 1.91 -13.60
C VAL A 75 -3.97 2.50 -12.42
N ILE A 76 -3.23 3.56 -12.67
CA ILE A 76 -2.61 4.39 -11.64
C ILE A 76 -3.39 5.71 -11.55
N ILE A 77 -3.86 6.04 -10.36
CA ILE A 77 -4.50 7.32 -10.03
C ILE A 77 -3.61 8.01 -9.01
N SER A 78 -3.14 9.22 -9.31
CA SER A 78 -2.20 9.93 -8.44
C SER A 78 -2.36 11.44 -8.58
N PRO A 79 -2.23 12.22 -7.50
CA PRO A 79 -1.97 13.65 -7.61
C PRO A 79 -0.62 13.88 -8.28
N VAL A 80 -0.46 15.05 -8.87
CA VAL A 80 0.85 15.55 -9.31
C VAL A 80 1.61 15.98 -8.08
N ASN A 81 2.77 15.39 -7.84
CA ASN A 81 3.50 15.58 -6.59
C ASN A 81 4.65 16.58 -6.73
N GLU A 82 5.41 16.49 -7.82
CA GLU A 82 6.55 17.37 -8.12
C GLU A 82 6.29 18.16 -9.41
N TYR A 83 6.34 17.47 -10.56
CA TYR A 83 6.21 18.10 -11.87
C TYR A 83 5.56 17.14 -12.87
N PHE A 84 4.44 17.58 -13.44
CA PHE A 84 3.59 16.73 -14.27
C PHE A 84 4.32 16.06 -15.43
N GLU A 85 5.12 16.79 -16.22
CA GLU A 85 5.78 16.17 -17.39
C GLU A 85 6.89 15.17 -17.02
N ALA A 86 7.53 15.34 -15.85
CA ALA A 86 8.52 14.39 -15.35
C ALA A 86 7.84 13.08 -14.89
N GLU A 87 6.75 13.20 -14.13
CA GLU A 87 5.91 12.05 -13.71
C GLU A 87 5.27 11.38 -14.93
N ARG A 88 4.92 12.18 -15.95
CA ARG A 88 4.42 11.70 -17.22
C ARG A 88 5.41 10.82 -17.95
N SER A 89 6.64 11.30 -18.06
CA SER A 89 7.74 10.55 -18.66
C SER A 89 8.05 9.29 -17.85
N MET A 90 8.00 9.35 -16.51
CA MET A 90 8.19 8.20 -15.63
C MET A 90 7.18 7.08 -15.89
N LEU A 91 5.90 7.44 -16.04
CA LEU A 91 4.82 6.48 -16.33
C LEU A 91 4.90 5.91 -17.74
N ALA A 92 5.21 6.75 -18.74
CA ALA A 92 5.44 6.29 -20.11
C ALA A 92 6.58 5.27 -20.18
N ASN A 93 7.71 5.54 -19.50
CA ASN A 93 8.84 4.61 -19.39
C ASN A 93 8.49 3.32 -18.65
N ALA A 94 7.43 3.32 -17.83
CA ALA A 94 6.93 2.12 -17.17
C ALA A 94 5.92 1.32 -18.02
N GLY A 95 5.52 1.85 -19.18
CA GLY A 95 4.55 1.23 -20.10
C GLY A 95 3.11 1.73 -19.96
N PHE A 96 2.88 2.83 -19.22
CA PHE A 96 1.55 3.40 -19.03
C PHE A 96 1.25 4.51 -20.05
N GLY A 97 0.05 4.47 -20.62
CA GLY A 97 -0.49 5.56 -21.42
C GLY A 97 -1.30 6.55 -20.57
N PHE A 98 -1.16 7.84 -20.84
CA PHE A 98 -1.93 8.89 -20.18
C PHE A 98 -3.38 8.90 -20.66
N ARG A 99 -4.33 8.90 -19.71
CA ARG A 99 -5.77 8.93 -20.03
C ARG A 99 -6.36 10.30 -19.77
N LYS A 100 -6.09 10.84 -18.59
CA LYS A 100 -6.67 12.09 -18.12
C LYS A 100 -5.68 12.78 -17.20
N ALA A 101 -5.58 14.09 -17.32
CA ALA A 101 -5.03 14.94 -16.30
C ALA A 101 -6.10 15.99 -15.97
N ASP A 102 -6.31 16.25 -14.69
CA ASP A 102 -7.30 17.20 -14.22
C ASP A 102 -6.62 18.36 -13.50
N LYS A 103 -7.22 19.56 -13.57
CA LYS A 103 -6.66 20.78 -12.96
C LYS A 103 -7.09 20.97 -11.50
N ASP A 104 -7.89 20.03 -11.05
CA ASP A 104 -8.83 20.11 -9.97
C ASP A 104 -8.39 19.02 -8.99
N GLU A 105 -8.19 19.34 -7.71
CA GLU A 105 -7.54 18.42 -6.75
C GLU A 105 -8.15 17.01 -6.69
N LEU A 106 -7.32 15.98 -6.53
CA LEU A 106 -7.78 14.61 -6.27
C LEU A 106 -8.41 14.53 -4.89
N VAL A 107 -9.73 14.74 -4.88
CA VAL A 107 -10.56 14.62 -3.70
C VAL A 107 -11.32 13.28 -3.65
N LYS A 108 -11.89 12.91 -2.51
CA LYS A 108 -12.58 11.63 -2.31
C LYS A 108 -13.65 11.34 -3.36
N SER A 109 -14.53 12.31 -3.64
CA SER A 109 -15.57 12.19 -4.66
C SER A 109 -14.99 12.02 -6.08
N ARG A 110 -13.87 12.68 -6.38
CA ARG A 110 -13.16 12.53 -7.66
C ARG A 110 -12.47 11.17 -7.79
N LEU A 111 -11.95 10.61 -6.70
CA LEU A 111 -11.44 9.24 -6.70
C LEU A 111 -12.56 8.25 -7.05
N ILE A 112 -13.73 8.35 -6.42
CA ILE A 112 -14.89 7.49 -6.72
C ILE A 112 -15.32 7.66 -8.18
N LEU A 113 -15.40 8.90 -8.67
CA LEU A 113 -15.74 9.17 -10.07
C LEU A 113 -14.70 8.58 -11.04
N ALA A 114 -13.41 8.72 -10.73
CA ALA A 114 -12.32 8.17 -11.55
C ALA A 114 -12.42 6.64 -11.64
N MET A 115 -12.71 5.96 -10.53
CA MET A 115 -12.89 4.51 -10.51
C MET A 115 -14.17 4.07 -11.23
N ARG A 116 -15.27 4.81 -11.09
CA ARG A 116 -16.52 4.56 -11.85
C ARG A 116 -16.32 4.70 -13.36
N TYR A 117 -15.54 5.70 -13.79
CA TYR A 117 -15.23 5.93 -15.20
C TYR A 117 -14.49 4.77 -15.87
N LEU A 118 -13.83 3.90 -15.10
CA LEU A 118 -13.17 2.71 -15.64
C LEU A 118 -14.18 1.70 -16.22
N ASN A 119 -15.43 1.71 -15.73
CA ASN A 119 -16.48 0.76 -16.08
C ASN A 119 -15.98 -0.71 -16.11
N ALA A 120 -15.20 -1.07 -15.10
CA ALA A 120 -14.48 -2.34 -15.02
C ALA A 120 -14.55 -2.91 -13.60
N PRO A 121 -14.64 -4.24 -13.45
CA PRO A 121 -14.59 -4.87 -12.13
C PRO A 121 -13.18 -4.72 -11.55
N ILE A 122 -13.07 -4.07 -10.38
CA ILE A 122 -11.77 -3.87 -9.71
C ILE A 122 -11.37 -5.16 -8.99
N SER A 123 -10.31 -5.82 -9.46
CA SER A 123 -9.78 -7.07 -8.91
C SER A 123 -8.83 -6.86 -7.74
N SER A 124 -8.07 -5.76 -7.75
CA SER A 124 -7.33 -5.31 -6.59
C SER A 124 -7.33 -3.78 -6.53
N LEU A 125 -7.41 -3.24 -5.31
CA LEU A 125 -7.30 -1.82 -5.04
C LEU A 125 -6.18 -1.60 -4.02
N GLN A 126 -5.13 -0.89 -4.41
CA GLN A 126 -3.96 -0.70 -3.55
C GLN A 126 -3.68 0.79 -3.36
N PHE A 127 -3.67 1.23 -2.11
CA PHE A 127 -3.33 2.59 -1.72
C PHE A 127 -1.88 2.65 -1.25
N PHE A 128 -1.13 3.66 -1.70
CA PHE A 128 0.26 3.92 -1.32
C PHE A 128 0.40 5.38 -0.89
N GLY A 129 0.68 5.64 0.38
CA GLY A 129 0.68 7.01 0.86
C GLY A 129 0.62 7.16 2.36
N HIS A 130 0.46 8.40 2.78
CA HIS A 130 0.24 8.74 4.19
C HIS A 130 -1.18 8.38 4.62
N ALA A 131 -1.30 7.75 5.79
CA ALA A 131 -2.56 7.62 6.49
C ALA A 131 -2.40 8.08 7.94
N ASN A 132 -3.42 8.78 8.43
CA ASN A 132 -3.58 9.01 9.86
C ASN A 132 -4.65 8.04 10.36
N THR A 133 -4.42 7.47 11.54
CA THR A 133 -5.29 6.45 12.11
C THR A 133 -6.76 6.86 12.13
N TYR A 134 -7.06 8.10 12.51
CA TYR A 134 -8.44 8.62 12.60
C TYR A 134 -8.91 9.22 11.27
N ASN A 135 -8.14 10.16 10.70
CA ASN A 135 -8.59 10.94 9.54
C ASN A 135 -8.52 10.18 8.22
N GLY A 136 -7.90 9.00 8.20
CA GLY A 136 -7.82 8.15 7.01
C GLY A 136 -6.67 8.46 6.06
N PHE A 137 -6.79 7.95 4.83
CA PHE A 137 -5.74 7.96 3.81
C PHE A 137 -5.72 9.28 3.05
N ARG A 138 -4.54 9.91 2.92
CA ARG A 138 -4.38 11.20 2.26
C ARG A 138 -4.34 11.06 0.74
N LEU A 139 -5.21 11.79 0.04
CA LEU A 139 -5.21 11.84 -1.42
C LEU A 139 -4.30 12.94 -1.94
N GLN A 140 -4.64 14.21 -1.73
CA GLN A 140 -3.85 15.36 -2.18
C GLN A 140 -3.64 16.41 -1.08
N ASP A 141 -4.70 17.14 -0.73
CA ASP A 141 -4.70 18.04 0.43
C ASP A 141 -4.51 17.21 1.72
N LYS A 142 -3.85 17.80 2.74
CA LYS A 142 -3.80 17.26 4.10
C LYS A 142 -5.20 17.12 4.72
N ARG A 143 -6.15 17.95 4.27
CA ARG A 143 -7.53 17.99 4.75
C ARG A 143 -8.42 16.95 4.09
N ASP A 144 -8.25 16.74 2.78
CA ASP A 144 -9.08 15.77 2.08
C ASP A 144 -8.46 14.37 2.07
N ARG A 145 -9.17 13.48 2.72
CA ARG A 145 -8.74 12.13 3.03
C ARG A 145 -9.89 11.18 2.76
N ILE A 146 -9.55 9.98 2.31
CA ILE A 146 -10.47 8.86 2.32
C ILE A 146 -10.59 8.38 3.77
N ASN A 147 -11.68 8.79 4.42
CA ASN A 147 -11.96 8.48 5.82
C ASN A 147 -13.00 7.36 5.93
N HIS A 148 -12.80 6.46 6.90
CA HIS A 148 -13.70 5.35 7.20
C HIS A 148 -15.13 5.75 7.59
N GLU A 149 -15.33 7.01 8.00
CA GLU A 149 -16.64 7.58 8.36
C GLU A 149 -17.38 8.20 7.15
N ASP A 150 -16.73 8.35 6.00
CA ASP A 150 -17.31 9.03 4.83
C ASP A 150 -18.22 8.10 4.00
N GLU A 151 -19.27 8.67 3.40
CA GLU A 151 -20.14 7.94 2.45
C GLU A 151 -19.37 7.47 1.22
N GLU A 152 -18.44 8.27 0.69
CA GLU A 152 -17.60 7.90 -0.44
C GLU A 152 -16.74 6.66 -0.15
N PHE A 153 -16.32 6.49 1.11
CA PHE A 153 -15.57 5.30 1.50
C PHE A 153 -16.44 4.05 1.34
N ALA A 154 -17.70 4.07 1.77
CA ALA A 154 -18.63 2.96 1.57
C ALA A 154 -18.88 2.67 0.07
N GLN A 155 -18.94 3.71 -0.77
CA GLN A 155 -19.18 3.58 -2.22
C GLN A 155 -18.08 2.82 -2.97
N ILE A 156 -16.87 2.69 -2.41
CA ILE A 156 -15.80 1.88 -3.00
C ILE A 156 -16.27 0.43 -3.18
N GLY A 157 -17.03 -0.11 -2.22
CA GLY A 157 -17.44 -1.51 -2.22
C GLY A 157 -18.22 -1.95 -3.45
N SER A 158 -19.05 -1.06 -4.04
CA SER A 158 -19.84 -1.38 -5.23
C SER A 158 -19.01 -1.47 -6.51
N LEU A 159 -17.74 -1.03 -6.48
CA LEU A 159 -16.82 -1.04 -7.62
C LEU A 159 -15.91 -2.28 -7.60
N LEU A 160 -15.86 -2.99 -6.48
CA LEU A 160 -14.98 -4.14 -6.26
C LEU A 160 -15.58 -5.43 -6.81
N ALA A 161 -14.78 -6.20 -7.55
CA ALA A 161 -15.13 -7.56 -7.96
C ALA A 161 -15.44 -8.46 -6.73
N PRO A 162 -16.23 -9.53 -6.85
CA PRO A 162 -16.61 -10.41 -5.73
C PRO A 162 -15.43 -10.97 -4.91
N ASN A 163 -14.31 -11.21 -5.57
CA ASN A 163 -13.07 -11.76 -5.02
C ASN A 163 -11.95 -10.71 -4.85
N ALA A 164 -12.29 -9.43 -4.95
CA ALA A 164 -11.29 -8.36 -4.88
C ALA A 164 -10.60 -8.30 -3.52
N ILE A 165 -9.34 -7.88 -3.53
CA ILE A 165 -8.61 -7.50 -2.32
C ILE A 165 -8.34 -6.00 -2.31
N VAL A 166 -8.29 -5.42 -1.11
CA VAL A 166 -7.86 -4.03 -0.92
C VAL A 166 -6.64 -3.99 -0.01
N VAL A 167 -5.64 -3.18 -0.33
CA VAL A 167 -4.42 -3.04 0.48
C VAL A 167 -4.16 -1.58 0.77
N PHE A 168 -4.08 -1.22 2.05
CA PHE A 168 -3.62 0.10 2.47
C PHE A 168 -2.13 0.04 2.85
N ASN A 169 -1.26 0.28 1.88
CA ASN A 169 0.18 0.45 2.09
C ASN A 169 0.45 1.83 2.69
N SER A 170 0.21 1.95 3.99
CA SER A 170 0.29 3.20 4.75
C SER A 170 0.36 2.90 6.24
N CYS A 171 0.90 3.86 7.02
CA CYS A 171 0.98 3.75 8.47
C CYS A 171 -0.41 3.59 9.11
N ASN A 172 -0.53 2.69 10.09
CA ASN A 172 -1.68 2.58 10.98
C ASN A 172 -3.06 2.38 10.30
N SER A 173 -3.10 1.94 9.05
CA SER A 173 -4.34 1.70 8.31
C SER A 173 -5.15 0.49 8.84
N GLY A 174 -4.51 -0.41 9.58
CA GLY A 174 -5.11 -1.61 10.15
C GLY A 174 -6.03 -1.37 11.35
N TRP A 175 -6.01 -0.18 11.94
CA TRP A 175 -6.78 0.09 13.16
C TRP A 175 -8.24 0.46 12.91
N LEU A 176 -8.50 1.37 11.96
CA LEU A 176 -9.85 1.86 11.65
C LEU A 176 -10.21 1.66 10.17
N LEU A 177 -9.34 2.09 9.24
CA LEU A 177 -9.61 2.00 7.79
C LEU A 177 -9.86 0.56 7.32
N ALA A 178 -8.88 -0.34 7.51
CA ALA A 178 -8.98 -1.70 7.00
C ALA A 178 -10.14 -2.51 7.60
N PRO A 179 -10.34 -2.56 8.93
CA PRO A 179 -11.48 -3.30 9.49
C PRO A 179 -12.84 -2.70 9.11
N THR A 180 -12.94 -1.37 8.98
CA THR A 180 -14.20 -0.73 8.53
C THR A 180 -14.46 -1.00 7.05
N GLY A 181 -13.44 -0.84 6.19
CA GLY A 181 -13.55 -1.17 4.77
C GLY A 181 -13.92 -2.63 4.55
N ALA A 182 -13.34 -3.56 5.31
CA ALA A 182 -13.68 -4.97 5.24
C ALA A 182 -15.16 -5.23 5.54
N LYS A 183 -15.73 -4.55 6.54
CA LYS A 183 -17.15 -4.65 6.91
C LYS A 183 -18.05 -4.03 5.83
N LEU A 184 -17.78 -2.80 5.42
CA LEU A 184 -18.61 -2.06 4.47
C LEU A 184 -18.61 -2.69 3.08
N TRP A 185 -17.44 -3.11 2.60
CA TRP A 185 -17.29 -3.63 1.24
C TRP A 185 -17.52 -5.13 1.17
N ARG A 186 -17.53 -5.82 2.32
CA ARG A 186 -17.55 -7.28 2.42
C ARG A 186 -16.45 -7.91 1.55
N ARG A 187 -15.25 -7.33 1.60
CA ARG A 187 -14.04 -7.79 0.91
C ARG A 187 -12.88 -7.88 1.88
N PRO A 188 -11.89 -8.74 1.61
CA PRO A 188 -10.63 -8.75 2.33
C PRO A 188 -9.88 -7.41 2.18
N VAL A 189 -9.54 -6.79 3.31
CA VAL A 189 -8.78 -5.53 3.35
C VAL A 189 -7.56 -5.69 4.24
N PHE A 190 -6.39 -5.36 3.69
CA PHE A 190 -5.10 -5.43 4.35
C PHE A 190 -4.73 -4.04 4.90
N GLY A 191 -4.23 -3.99 6.14
CA GLY A 191 -3.77 -2.76 6.76
C GLY A 191 -2.61 -2.97 7.74
N SER A 192 -1.82 -1.92 7.94
CA SER A 192 -0.68 -1.91 8.87
C SER A 192 -1.14 -1.54 10.27
N MET A 193 -0.64 -2.24 11.29
CA MET A 193 -0.87 -1.88 12.70
C MET A 193 0.27 -1.02 13.27
N THR A 194 1.22 -0.62 12.43
CA THR A 194 2.43 0.15 12.80
C THR A 194 2.74 1.20 11.73
N SER A 195 3.91 1.85 11.81
CA SER A 195 4.45 2.63 10.70
C SER A 195 4.61 1.76 9.45
N SER A 196 4.69 2.36 8.28
CA SER A 196 5.17 1.70 7.07
C SER A 196 6.33 2.48 6.50
N ASP A 197 7.37 1.78 6.08
CA ASP A 197 8.58 2.37 5.52
C ASP A 197 8.84 1.83 4.11
N PHE A 198 9.61 2.57 3.33
CA PHE A 198 10.06 2.15 2.02
C PHE A 198 11.20 1.17 2.17
N HIS A 199 11.07 0.03 1.51
CA HIS A 199 12.14 -0.95 1.40
C HIS A 199 12.75 -0.95 0.01
N GLU A 200 14.06 -1.16 -0.04
CA GLU A 200 14.85 -1.34 -1.26
C GLU A 200 15.51 -2.73 -1.26
N PRO A 201 15.67 -3.36 -2.44
CA PRO A 201 16.40 -4.61 -2.54
C PRO A 201 17.91 -4.34 -2.44
N MET A 202 18.62 -5.19 -1.70
CA MET A 202 20.04 -5.07 -1.43
C MET A 202 20.83 -6.24 -2.06
N SER A 203 22.16 -6.17 -2.00
CA SER A 203 23.07 -7.10 -2.69
C SER A 203 22.97 -8.56 -2.24
N ASP A 204 22.32 -8.86 -1.11
CA ASP A 204 21.99 -10.21 -0.64
C ASP A 204 20.65 -10.75 -1.18
N GLY A 205 19.99 -9.99 -2.06
CA GLY A 205 18.68 -10.32 -2.62
C GLY A 205 17.52 -10.12 -1.65
N GLN A 206 17.73 -9.54 -0.47
CA GLN A 206 16.67 -9.22 0.50
C GLN A 206 16.28 -7.75 0.42
N TRP A 207 15.12 -7.43 1.00
CA TRP A 207 14.58 -6.07 1.02
C TRP A 207 14.66 -5.46 2.42
N TYR A 208 15.37 -4.35 2.56
CA TYR A 208 15.55 -3.65 3.82
C TYR A 208 14.95 -2.25 3.77
N GLU A 209 14.61 -1.70 4.93
CA GLU A 209 14.24 -0.28 5.05
C GLU A 209 15.32 0.61 4.44
N HIS A 210 14.91 1.63 3.68
CA HIS A 210 15.81 2.45 2.88
C HIS A 210 16.70 3.40 3.72
N ASN A 211 16.41 3.54 5.01
CA ASN A 211 17.09 4.45 5.93
C ASN A 211 18.50 3.93 6.30
N PRO A 212 19.51 4.82 6.41
CA PRO A 212 20.84 4.44 6.89
C PRO A 212 20.78 3.71 8.24
N GLY A 213 21.54 2.63 8.37
CA GLY A 213 21.60 1.81 9.60
C GLY A 213 20.59 0.67 9.68
N SER A 214 19.64 0.59 8.75
CA SER A 214 18.56 -0.42 8.77
C SER A 214 18.92 -1.74 8.07
N PHE A 215 20.11 -1.81 7.47
CA PHE A 215 20.66 -2.99 6.79
C PHE A 215 22.12 -3.24 7.21
N PRO A 216 22.65 -4.46 7.04
CA PRO A 216 24.06 -4.76 7.32
C PRO A 216 25.02 -3.86 6.53
N GLU A 217 26.08 -3.38 7.18
CA GLU A 217 27.01 -2.37 6.64
C GLU A 217 27.76 -2.84 5.39
N ASN A 218 27.88 -4.15 5.20
CA ASN A 218 28.52 -4.76 4.04
C ASN A 218 27.60 -4.93 2.83
N LEU A 219 26.32 -4.52 2.92
CA LEU A 219 25.38 -4.59 1.80
C LEU A 219 25.33 -3.27 1.02
N SER A 220 25.14 -3.40 -0.29
CA SER A 220 24.93 -2.26 -1.19
C SER A 220 23.56 -2.33 -1.86
N ARG A 221 23.03 -1.17 -2.26
CA ARG A 221 21.83 -1.09 -3.09
C ARG A 221 22.14 -1.65 -4.48
N ILE A 222 21.23 -2.45 -5.02
CA ILE A 222 21.40 -3.01 -6.36
C ILE A 222 20.87 -2.07 -7.44
N GLY A 223 21.58 -2.01 -8.56
CA GLY A 223 21.16 -1.24 -9.74
C GLY A 223 20.12 -1.96 -10.58
N GLN A 224 20.11 -3.29 -10.59
CA GLN A 224 19.16 -4.12 -11.35
C GLN A 224 18.80 -5.40 -10.59
N THR A 225 17.64 -5.98 -10.86
CA THR A 225 17.21 -7.26 -10.27
C THR A 225 16.23 -8.04 -11.13
N THR A 226 16.26 -9.37 -11.02
CA THR A 226 15.23 -10.31 -11.54
C THR A 226 14.48 -11.01 -10.40
N SER A 227 14.76 -10.67 -9.14
CA SER A 227 14.19 -11.35 -7.98
C SER A 227 12.72 -10.99 -7.71
N VAL A 228 12.19 -9.96 -8.38
CA VAL A 228 10.87 -9.38 -8.08
C VAL A 228 9.82 -9.76 -9.13
N ILE A 229 10.21 -9.64 -10.40
CA ILE A 229 9.46 -10.07 -11.58
C ILE A 229 10.42 -10.82 -12.51
N ARG A 230 9.89 -11.61 -13.45
CA ARG A 230 10.72 -12.43 -14.35
C ARG A 230 11.63 -11.63 -15.28
N GLN A 231 11.22 -10.41 -15.62
CA GLN A 231 12.01 -9.47 -16.41
C GLN A 231 13.00 -8.69 -15.53
N SER A 232 14.16 -8.33 -16.10
CA SER A 232 15.11 -7.47 -15.40
C SER A 232 14.48 -6.10 -15.11
N LEU A 233 14.52 -5.70 -13.84
CA LEU A 233 14.08 -4.40 -13.35
C LEU A 233 15.28 -3.51 -13.07
N ASP A 234 15.25 -2.29 -13.62
CA ASP A 234 16.12 -1.21 -13.20
C ASP A 234 15.68 -0.69 -11.82
N CYS A 235 16.57 -0.90 -10.83
CA CYS A 235 16.42 -0.46 -9.45
C CYS A 235 17.30 0.76 -9.12
N GLY A 236 18.09 1.26 -10.08
CA GLY A 236 18.86 2.48 -9.91
C GLY A 236 17.99 3.67 -9.48
N THR A 237 18.56 4.60 -8.72
CA THR A 237 17.89 5.84 -8.30
C THR A 237 16.56 5.63 -7.54
N ARG A 238 16.50 4.60 -6.66
CA ARG A 238 15.32 4.25 -5.84
C ARG A 238 14.08 3.93 -6.68
N LYS A 239 14.23 3.26 -7.83
CA LYS A 239 13.11 2.88 -8.71
C LYS A 239 12.40 1.60 -8.25
N CYS A 240 13.07 0.76 -7.47
CA CYS A 240 12.49 -0.43 -6.85
C CYS A 240 12.17 -0.15 -5.38
N LEU A 241 10.97 0.34 -5.12
CA LEU A 241 10.48 0.60 -3.76
C LEU A 241 9.23 -0.23 -3.50
N ARG A 242 9.15 -0.79 -2.30
CA ARG A 242 7.92 -1.35 -1.73
C ARG A 242 7.64 -0.74 -0.37
N LEU A 243 6.39 -0.65 0.03
CA LEU A 243 6.02 -0.23 1.38
C LEU A 243 5.72 -1.45 2.25
N ARG A 244 6.27 -1.46 3.46
CA ARG A 244 6.07 -2.56 4.41
C ARG A 244 5.89 -2.04 5.84
N PRO A 245 5.10 -2.71 6.69
CA PRO A 245 5.03 -2.38 8.11
C PRO A 245 6.38 -2.52 8.79
N VAL A 246 6.72 -1.53 9.61
CA VAL A 246 7.93 -1.56 10.45
C VAL A 246 7.72 -2.53 11.60
N ASN A 247 8.76 -3.28 11.98
CA ASN A 247 8.69 -4.31 13.01
C ASN A 247 8.78 -3.77 14.45
N THR A 248 8.21 -2.59 14.72
CA THR A 248 8.18 -1.93 16.04
C THR A 248 6.84 -1.24 16.24
N ALA A 249 6.49 -0.97 17.49
CA ALA A 249 5.24 -0.28 17.81
C ALA A 249 5.29 1.18 17.31
N TYR A 250 4.14 1.71 16.89
CA TYR A 250 4.07 3.05 16.31
C TYR A 250 4.35 4.13 17.36
N TYR A 251 5.27 5.04 17.05
CA TYR A 251 5.56 6.19 17.88
C TYR A 251 5.92 7.38 16.99
N ASP A 252 5.05 8.39 16.96
CA ASP A 252 5.26 9.62 16.19
C ASP A 252 4.25 10.72 16.63
N ASP A 253 4.27 11.86 15.95
CA ASP A 253 3.35 13.00 16.16
C ASP A 253 1.87 12.62 15.98
N PHE A 254 1.57 11.58 15.19
CA PHE A 254 0.19 11.12 14.95
C PHE A 254 -0.29 10.08 15.98
N GLY A 255 0.54 9.69 16.93
CA GLY A 255 0.13 8.80 18.00
C GLY A 255 1.23 7.95 18.60
N ARG A 256 0.89 7.33 19.73
CA ARG A 256 1.77 6.40 20.45
C ARG A 256 1.01 5.12 20.73
N PHE A 257 1.38 4.05 20.05
CA PHE A 257 0.71 2.76 20.16
C PHE A 257 1.59 1.79 20.93
N SER A 258 1.00 1.10 21.89
CA SER A 258 1.67 0.11 22.74
C SER A 258 1.82 -1.26 22.06
N LYS A 259 0.98 -1.53 21.05
CA LYS A 259 0.92 -2.82 20.34
C LYS A 259 0.94 -2.63 18.83
N GLY A 260 1.28 -3.70 18.09
CA GLY A 260 1.33 -3.69 16.63
C GLY A 260 1.57 -5.06 16.01
N LEU A 261 1.88 -5.10 14.71
CA LEU A 261 2.29 -6.28 13.94
C LEU A 261 3.35 -5.87 12.92
N GLY A 262 4.35 -6.72 12.67
CA GLY A 262 5.42 -6.48 11.67
C GLY A 262 5.04 -6.87 10.24
N PHE A 263 3.75 -7.05 9.96
CA PHE A 263 3.20 -7.44 8.67
C PHE A 263 1.77 -6.91 8.53
N TYR A 264 1.24 -6.85 7.30
CA TYR A 264 -0.13 -6.39 7.07
C TYR A 264 -1.13 -7.43 7.58
N LYS A 265 -2.11 -6.99 8.37
CA LYS A 265 -3.23 -7.83 8.80
C LYS A 265 -4.35 -7.78 7.77
N VAL A 266 -4.84 -8.94 7.36
CA VAL A 266 -6.07 -9.04 6.57
C VAL A 266 -7.31 -9.01 7.48
N PHE A 267 -8.31 -8.22 7.12
CA PHE A 267 -9.62 -8.20 7.75
C PHE A 267 -10.68 -8.61 6.73
N SER A 268 -11.65 -9.44 7.12
CA SER A 268 -12.79 -9.82 6.29
C SER A 268 -13.93 -10.37 7.17
N PRO A 269 -15.19 -9.92 7.00
CA PRO A 269 -16.34 -10.56 7.61
C PRO A 269 -16.72 -11.88 6.91
N VAL A 270 -16.15 -12.16 5.73
CA VAL A 270 -16.38 -13.41 4.98
C VAL A 270 -15.12 -14.26 5.09
N GLU A 271 -15.13 -15.21 6.03
CA GLU A 271 -13.95 -16.01 6.38
C GLU A 271 -13.42 -16.83 5.19
N SER A 272 -14.32 -17.35 4.35
CA SER A 272 -13.94 -18.14 3.18
C SER A 272 -13.13 -17.37 2.13
N LEU A 273 -13.14 -16.03 2.15
CA LEU A 273 -12.32 -15.21 1.26
C LEU A 273 -10.88 -15.02 1.76
N ILE A 274 -10.60 -15.28 3.04
CA ILE A 274 -9.30 -14.98 3.66
C ILE A 274 -8.15 -15.80 3.02
N PRO A 275 -8.25 -17.14 2.88
CA PRO A 275 -7.19 -17.93 2.23
C PRO A 275 -6.85 -17.42 0.83
N GLN A 276 -7.87 -17.18 0.00
CA GLN A 276 -7.69 -16.69 -1.36
C GLN A 276 -7.05 -15.30 -1.37
N ALA A 277 -7.46 -14.41 -0.47
CA ALA A 277 -6.91 -13.06 -0.38
C ALA A 277 -5.42 -13.06 -0.02
N LEU A 278 -5.00 -13.96 0.87
CA LEU A 278 -3.60 -14.08 1.28
C LEU A 278 -2.71 -14.58 0.13
N ILE A 279 -3.21 -15.50 -0.70
CA ILE A 279 -2.51 -15.92 -1.92
C ILE A 279 -2.50 -14.81 -2.96
N HIS A 280 -3.63 -14.13 -3.18
CA HIS A 280 -3.72 -13.01 -4.11
C HIS A 280 -2.78 -11.87 -3.69
N TYR A 281 -2.70 -11.55 -2.39
CA TYR A 281 -1.76 -10.57 -1.85
C TYR A 281 -0.31 -11.01 -2.03
N THR A 282 0.01 -12.29 -1.78
CA THR A 282 1.35 -12.84 -2.02
C THR A 282 1.74 -12.70 -3.51
N LEU A 283 0.82 -13.03 -4.42
CA LEU A 283 0.98 -12.84 -5.86
C LEU A 283 0.93 -11.38 -6.29
N LEU A 284 0.52 -10.40 -5.51
CA LEU A 284 0.59 -8.99 -5.89
C LEU A 284 1.69 -8.21 -5.18
N SER A 285 2.33 -8.82 -4.18
CA SER A 285 3.42 -8.22 -3.43
C SER A 285 4.74 -8.31 -4.20
N PRO A 286 5.52 -7.21 -4.29
CA PRO A 286 6.91 -7.27 -4.74
C PRO A 286 7.74 -8.02 -3.70
N THR A 287 8.08 -9.27 -3.97
CA THR A 287 8.78 -10.18 -3.04
C THR A 287 10.20 -10.49 -3.51
N VAL A 288 10.95 -11.29 -2.73
CA VAL A 288 12.29 -11.82 -3.10
C VAL A 288 12.27 -12.95 -4.13
N THR A 289 11.08 -13.36 -4.57
CA THR A 289 10.88 -14.44 -5.54
C THR A 289 9.95 -13.95 -6.66
N PRO A 290 10.31 -14.13 -7.95
CA PRO A 290 9.45 -13.77 -9.07
C PRO A 290 8.36 -14.84 -9.28
N LEU A 291 7.20 -14.62 -8.68
CA LEU A 291 6.09 -15.57 -8.71
C LEU A 291 5.31 -15.58 -10.04
N SER A 292 4.52 -16.63 -10.27
CA SER A 292 3.38 -16.65 -11.21
C SER A 292 2.25 -17.54 -10.71
N LYS A 293 1.17 -17.64 -11.49
CA LYS A 293 0.06 -18.58 -11.26
C LYS A 293 0.47 -20.08 -11.31
N GLN A 294 1.71 -20.39 -11.68
CA GLN A 294 2.28 -21.73 -11.75
C GLN A 294 3.45 -21.91 -10.77
N SER A 295 3.69 -20.93 -9.89
CA SER A 295 4.75 -21.04 -8.90
C SER A 295 4.53 -22.25 -8.00
N SER A 296 5.64 -22.92 -7.71
CA SER A 296 5.67 -24.04 -6.78
C SER A 296 5.30 -23.60 -5.36
N ARG A 297 4.91 -24.57 -4.52
CA ARG A 297 4.69 -24.34 -3.09
C ARG A 297 5.87 -23.63 -2.42
N GLN A 298 7.09 -24.07 -2.74
CA GLN A 298 8.30 -23.54 -2.11
C GLN A 298 8.55 -22.08 -2.50
N GLU A 299 8.33 -21.71 -3.76
CA GLU A 299 8.42 -20.31 -4.20
C GLU A 299 7.39 -19.43 -3.48
N MET A 300 6.15 -19.92 -3.34
CA MET A 300 5.11 -19.23 -2.60
C MET A 300 5.45 -19.09 -1.11
N ILE A 301 6.00 -20.14 -0.47
CA ILE A 301 6.47 -20.09 0.92
C ILE A 301 7.62 -19.07 1.07
N ASN A 302 8.58 -19.03 0.13
CA ASN A 302 9.67 -18.06 0.15
C ASN A 302 9.14 -16.61 0.09
N ALA A 303 8.14 -16.37 -0.76
CA ALA A 303 7.46 -15.08 -0.83
C ALA A 303 6.67 -14.76 0.46
N VAL A 304 6.00 -15.74 1.05
CA VAL A 304 5.31 -15.60 2.35
C VAL A 304 6.28 -15.23 3.46
N VAL A 305 7.42 -15.93 3.56
CA VAL A 305 8.47 -15.61 4.53
C VAL A 305 8.93 -14.18 4.36
N ASP A 306 9.11 -13.72 3.12
CA ASP A 306 9.56 -12.35 2.87
C ASP A 306 8.58 -11.28 3.39
N TRP A 307 7.26 -11.44 3.24
CA TRP A 307 6.30 -10.42 3.71
C TRP A 307 5.78 -10.65 5.15
N MET A 308 5.77 -11.88 5.66
CA MET A 308 5.37 -12.20 7.05
C MET A 308 6.51 -12.03 8.07
N CYS A 309 7.75 -12.34 7.70
CA CYS A 309 8.88 -12.32 8.62
C CYS A 309 9.64 -11.01 8.59
N PRO A 310 9.95 -10.40 9.74
CA PRO A 310 10.61 -9.11 9.79
C PRO A 310 12.00 -9.18 9.15
N VAL A 311 12.45 -8.09 8.53
CA VAL A 311 13.80 -7.96 8.01
C VAL A 311 14.49 -6.87 8.82
N ASP A 312 15.66 -7.18 9.37
CA ASP A 312 16.48 -6.26 10.16
C ASP A 312 17.97 -6.56 9.95
N LYS A 313 18.84 -5.66 10.43
CA LYS A 313 20.31 -5.78 10.32
C LYS A 313 20.86 -7.10 10.88
N SER A 314 20.22 -7.69 11.88
CA SER A 314 20.73 -8.91 12.53
C SER A 314 20.34 -10.20 11.81
N SER A 315 19.27 -10.17 11.01
CA SER A 315 18.60 -11.34 10.42
C SER A 315 18.11 -12.40 11.43
N LYS A 316 18.37 -12.25 12.74
CA LYS A 316 18.07 -13.27 13.75
C LYS A 316 16.57 -13.56 13.84
N LYS A 317 15.75 -12.52 13.97
CA LYS A 317 14.28 -12.67 14.04
C LYS A 317 13.70 -13.19 12.74
N ARG A 318 14.26 -12.75 11.61
CA ARG A 318 13.88 -13.23 10.29
C ARG A 318 14.10 -14.74 10.16
N ASN A 319 15.29 -15.21 10.54
CA ASN A 319 15.67 -16.62 10.43
C ASN A 319 14.83 -17.49 11.36
N ALA A 320 14.59 -17.05 12.60
CA ALA A 320 13.68 -17.74 13.52
C ALA A 320 12.25 -17.81 12.98
N CYS A 321 11.75 -16.73 12.36
CA CYS A 321 10.44 -16.71 11.72
C CYS A 321 10.35 -17.64 10.51
N ARG A 322 11.38 -17.63 9.65
CA ARG A 322 11.51 -18.56 8.52
C ARG A 322 11.46 -20.01 9.00
N GLU A 323 12.31 -20.36 9.96
CA GLU A 323 12.38 -21.71 10.52
C GLU A 323 11.02 -22.13 11.08
N ALA A 324 10.32 -21.25 11.80
CA ALA A 324 8.99 -21.55 12.33
C ALA A 324 7.92 -21.77 11.24
N ILE A 325 8.02 -21.09 10.11
CA ILE A 325 7.15 -21.33 8.95
C ILE A 325 7.48 -22.67 8.28
N GLU A 326 8.76 -22.95 8.06
CA GLU A 326 9.27 -24.16 7.38
C GLU A 326 9.00 -25.43 8.22
N THR A 327 9.17 -25.35 9.54
CA THR A 327 8.90 -26.45 10.49
C THR A 327 7.44 -26.52 10.96
N LYS A 328 6.58 -25.62 10.50
CA LYS A 328 5.16 -25.50 10.90
C LYS A 328 4.93 -25.32 12.40
N ALA A 329 5.86 -24.71 13.13
CA ALA A 329 5.75 -24.51 14.57
C ALA A 329 4.51 -23.68 15.00
N TYR A 330 3.93 -22.88 14.10
CA TYR A 330 2.68 -22.13 14.33
C TYR A 330 1.44 -23.04 14.48
N GLU A 331 1.53 -24.31 14.09
CA GLU A 331 0.45 -25.29 14.28
C GLU A 331 0.29 -25.73 15.75
N SER A 332 1.39 -25.80 16.50
CA SER A 332 1.38 -26.16 17.91
C SER A 332 1.43 -24.94 18.84
N ASN A 333 2.14 -23.88 18.46
CA ASN A 333 2.22 -22.65 19.25
C ASN A 333 1.31 -21.55 18.69
N ARG A 334 0.07 -21.48 19.20
CA ARG A 334 -0.92 -20.51 18.73
C ARG A 334 -0.53 -19.06 18.98
N THR A 335 0.24 -18.75 20.03
CA THR A 335 0.64 -17.38 20.40
C THR A 335 2.02 -16.97 19.88
N MET A 336 2.55 -17.72 18.91
CA MET A 336 3.82 -17.41 18.25
C MET A 336 3.78 -16.03 17.60
N ASN A 337 4.87 -15.27 17.76
CA ASN A 337 5.02 -13.97 17.12
C ASN A 337 6.51 -13.62 16.96
N PHE A 338 6.80 -12.76 15.98
CA PHE A 338 8.15 -12.27 15.68
C PHE A 338 8.24 -10.73 15.70
N PHE A 339 7.22 -10.09 16.26
CA PHE A 339 7.17 -8.65 16.39
C PHE A 339 8.17 -8.17 17.44
N SER A 340 8.82 -7.01 17.24
CA SER A 340 9.76 -6.50 18.26
C SER A 340 9.10 -5.80 19.44
N GLY A 341 7.86 -5.36 19.28
CA GLY A 341 7.04 -4.84 20.37
C GLY A 341 6.04 -5.87 20.89
N THR A 342 5.00 -5.38 21.56
CA THR A 342 3.88 -6.23 21.99
C THR A 342 2.95 -6.51 20.82
N PRO A 343 2.67 -7.77 20.45
CA PRO A 343 1.78 -8.07 19.34
C PRO A 343 0.32 -7.77 19.71
N VAL A 344 -0.42 -7.10 18.83
CA VAL A 344 -1.87 -6.86 19.02
C VAL A 344 -2.66 -8.14 18.76
N ALA A 345 -3.65 -8.42 19.61
CA ALA A 345 -4.60 -9.52 19.40
C ALA A 345 -5.76 -9.05 18.53
N CYS A 346 -5.97 -9.73 17.39
CA CYS A 346 -7.03 -9.40 16.44
C CYS A 346 -7.69 -10.65 15.87
N GLY A 347 -9.01 -10.59 15.70
CA GLY A 347 -9.77 -11.54 14.90
C GLY A 347 -9.83 -11.13 13.43
N ASN A 348 -10.86 -11.60 12.73
CA ASN A 348 -11.06 -11.31 11.31
C ASN A 348 -11.69 -9.93 11.05
N THR A 349 -12.37 -9.33 12.04
CA THR A 349 -13.14 -8.08 11.85
C THR A 349 -12.85 -7.01 12.90
N THR A 350 -12.20 -7.36 14.01
CA THR A 350 -11.96 -6.49 15.17
C THR A 350 -10.69 -6.91 15.90
N CYS A 351 -10.19 -6.03 16.77
CA CYS A 351 -9.06 -6.29 17.66
C CYS A 351 -9.47 -6.15 19.13
N ALA A 352 -8.74 -6.81 20.04
CA ALA A 352 -8.89 -6.67 21.50
C ALA A 352 -8.23 -5.38 22.04
N THR A 353 -8.04 -4.41 21.15
CA THR A 353 -7.44 -3.10 21.41
C THR A 353 -8.26 -2.07 20.64
N ILE A 354 -8.67 -1.01 21.31
CA ILE A 354 -9.36 0.13 20.70
C ILE A 354 -8.41 1.29 20.50
N VAL A 355 -8.72 2.15 19.53
CA VAL A 355 -7.99 3.40 19.33
C VAL A 355 -8.77 4.55 19.94
N LYS A 356 -8.12 5.32 20.81
CA LYS A 356 -8.64 6.58 21.34
C LYS A 356 -7.84 7.73 20.76
N CYS A 357 -8.53 8.67 20.13
CA CYS A 357 -7.92 9.82 19.46
C CYS A 357 -8.32 11.12 20.15
N ASN A 358 -7.38 12.06 20.28
CA ASN A 358 -7.68 13.38 20.84
C ASN A 358 -8.25 14.28 19.73
N VAL A 359 -9.55 14.17 19.49
CA VAL A 359 -10.24 14.91 18.43
C VAL A 359 -10.60 16.31 18.93
N LEU A 360 -9.66 17.24 18.82
CA LEU A 360 -9.99 18.67 18.89
C LEU A 360 -10.59 19.08 17.54
N LYS A 361 -11.92 19.17 17.47
CA LYS A 361 -12.72 19.47 16.26
C LYS A 361 -12.29 20.70 15.45
N ALA A 362 -11.36 21.54 15.94
CA ALA A 362 -10.96 22.79 15.31
C ALA A 362 -9.57 22.78 14.64
N VAL A 363 -8.73 21.74 14.79
CA VAL A 363 -7.36 21.75 14.22
C VAL A 363 -7.11 20.54 13.33
N VAL A 364 -7.21 20.77 12.03
CA VAL A 364 -7.06 19.77 10.96
C VAL A 364 -5.58 19.61 10.60
N GLY A 365 -5.00 18.44 10.87
CA GLY A 365 -3.64 18.11 10.44
C GLY A 365 -3.17 16.75 10.96
N ALA A 366 -2.87 16.70 12.26
CA ALA A 366 -2.48 15.50 12.98
C ALA A 366 -3.48 15.30 14.13
N VAL A 367 -4.19 14.17 14.14
CA VAL A 367 -5.00 13.76 15.29
C VAL A 367 -4.18 12.71 16.04
N PRO A 368 -3.59 13.06 17.20
CA PRO A 368 -2.82 12.11 17.99
C PRO A 368 -3.75 11.04 18.53
N CYS A 369 -3.40 9.78 18.28
CA CYS A 369 -4.13 8.64 18.79
C CYS A 369 -3.28 7.82 19.76
N LYS A 370 -3.94 7.03 20.60
CA LYS A 370 -3.32 5.99 21.43
C LYS A 370 -4.16 4.72 21.39
N THR A 371 -3.49 3.59 21.57
CA THR A 371 -4.17 2.30 21.76
C THR A 371 -4.55 2.13 23.23
N VAL A 372 -5.72 1.57 23.48
CA VAL A 372 -6.17 1.14 24.81
C VAL A 372 -6.61 -0.31 24.70
N ASP A 373 -5.97 -1.17 25.48
CA ASP A 373 -6.28 -2.58 25.51
C ASP A 373 -7.60 -2.82 26.24
N LEU A 374 -8.41 -3.72 25.69
CA LEU A 374 -9.67 -4.13 26.29
C LEU A 374 -9.45 -5.27 27.30
N ASP A 375 -8.43 -6.10 27.06
CA ASP A 375 -8.05 -7.23 27.89
C ASP A 375 -6.57 -7.65 27.66
N ASP A 376 -6.12 -8.64 28.42
CA ASP A 376 -4.77 -9.22 28.36
C ASP A 376 -4.65 -10.39 27.36
N THR A 377 -5.55 -10.48 26.37
CA THR A 377 -5.53 -11.58 25.40
C THR A 377 -4.21 -11.61 24.63
N LYS A 378 -3.56 -12.77 24.65
CA LYS A 378 -2.34 -13.01 23.86
C LYS A 378 -2.69 -13.05 22.38
N SER A 379 -1.89 -12.39 21.55
CA SER A 379 -2.08 -12.40 20.10
C SER A 379 -1.86 -13.79 19.51
N THR A 380 -2.80 -14.24 18.69
CA THR A 380 -2.70 -15.45 17.85
C THR A 380 -2.52 -15.12 16.37
N VAL A 381 -2.40 -13.82 16.04
CA VAL A 381 -2.59 -13.29 14.67
C VAL A 381 -1.61 -13.90 13.67
N PHE A 382 -0.33 -14.04 14.04
CA PHE A 382 0.67 -14.64 13.15
C PHE A 382 0.29 -16.08 12.81
N SER A 383 0.04 -16.90 13.83
CA SER A 383 -0.29 -18.31 13.66
C SER A 383 -1.59 -18.53 12.90
N ASP A 384 -2.62 -17.73 13.20
CA ASP A 384 -3.92 -17.83 12.52
C ASP A 384 -3.79 -17.43 11.04
N GLN A 385 -3.06 -16.34 10.74
CA GLN A 385 -2.85 -15.91 9.36
C GLN A 385 -1.96 -16.92 8.59
N MET A 386 -0.97 -17.55 9.23
CA MET A 386 -0.19 -18.64 8.62
C MET A 386 -1.04 -19.87 8.28
N ARG A 387 -1.96 -20.28 9.15
CA ARG A 387 -2.89 -21.37 8.84
C ARG A 387 -3.77 -21.04 7.64
N GLN A 388 -4.26 -19.80 7.56
CA GLN A 388 -5.06 -19.34 6.42
C GLN A 388 -4.23 -19.24 5.14
N ILE A 389 -2.96 -18.85 5.22
CA ILE A 389 -2.01 -18.90 4.09
C ILE A 389 -1.86 -20.34 3.60
N MET A 390 -1.60 -21.32 4.49
CA MET A 390 -1.43 -22.72 4.08
C MET A 390 -2.69 -23.29 3.43
N LYS A 391 -3.86 -23.01 4.02
CA LYS A 391 -5.15 -23.35 3.39
C LYS A 391 -5.28 -22.73 2.00
N GLY A 392 -4.82 -21.49 1.84
CA GLY A 392 -4.79 -20.81 0.55
C GLY A 392 -3.86 -21.49 -0.45
N LEU A 393 -2.68 -21.94 -0.01
CA LEU A 393 -1.72 -22.67 -0.85
C LEU A 393 -2.29 -24.00 -1.33
N ASP A 394 -2.97 -24.73 -0.45
CA ASP A 394 -3.59 -26.01 -0.82
C ASP A 394 -4.68 -25.79 -1.91
N LEU A 395 -5.48 -24.72 -1.79
CA LEU A 395 -6.45 -24.34 -2.82
C LEU A 395 -5.79 -23.85 -4.12
N PHE A 396 -4.64 -23.17 -4.02
CA PHE A 396 -3.88 -22.67 -5.17
C PHE A 396 -3.32 -23.83 -5.99
N GLU A 397 -2.70 -24.81 -5.33
CA GLU A 397 -2.15 -26.03 -5.95
C GLU A 397 -3.25 -26.88 -6.60
N ALA A 398 -4.42 -26.93 -5.98
CA ALA A 398 -5.59 -27.62 -6.53
C ALA A 398 -6.27 -26.86 -7.70
N GLY A 399 -5.80 -25.65 -8.05
CA GLY A 399 -6.42 -24.82 -9.09
C GLY A 399 -7.81 -24.31 -8.73
N GLN A 400 -8.15 -24.25 -7.44
CA GLN A 400 -9.50 -23.91 -6.95
C GLN A 400 -9.68 -22.42 -6.63
N LEU A 401 -8.59 -21.64 -6.62
CA LEU A 401 -8.68 -20.20 -6.38
C LEU A 401 -9.16 -19.45 -7.62
N LYS A 402 -10.10 -18.52 -7.42
CA LYS A 402 -10.53 -17.58 -8.46
C LYS A 402 -9.60 -16.38 -8.42
N LEU A 403 -8.44 -16.50 -9.07
CA LEU A 403 -7.35 -15.55 -8.92
C LEU A 403 -7.43 -14.30 -9.75
#